data_AF-A0A645D1T9-F1
#
_entry.id   AF-A0A645D1T9-F1
#
_cell.length_a   1.000
_cell.length_b   1.000
_cell.length_c   1.000
_cell.angle_alpha   90.00
_cell.angle_beta   90.00
_cell.angle_gamma   90.00
#
_symmetry.space_group_name_H-M   'P 1'
#
loop_
_entity.id
_entity.type
_entity.pdbx_description
1 polymer ?
#
loop_
_entity_poly.entity_id
_entity_poly.type
_entity_poly.pdbx_seq_one_letter_code
_entity_poly.pdbx_strand_id
1 'polypeptide(L)'
;MLLQIDATVQYALATKNEVVTQTDLSVDSPYNTYKYKGLPAGPICNPGLASLEAAVKPETHNYYYYVLKVRGESEHTFAENYEDFLTAKAAYQATFNN
;
A
#
# COMPACT_ATOMS: atom_id res chain seq x y z
N MET A 1 -3.21 13.41 -0.02
CA MET A 1 -2.59 12.28 -0.73
C MET A 1 -3.67 11.26 -1.09
N LEU A 2 -3.45 10.43 -2.10
CA LEU A 2 -4.25 9.21 -2.33
C LEU A 2 -3.64 8.08 -1.48
N LEU A 3 -4.42 7.11 -1.02
CA LEU A 3 -3.86 6.03 -0.18
C LEU A 3 -3.07 5.00 -1.01
N GLN A 4 -3.47 4.76 -2.26
CA GLN A 4 -2.75 3.92 -3.22
C GLN A 4 -2.41 2.51 -2.66
N ILE A 5 -3.44 1.81 -2.18
CA ILE A 5 -3.32 0.48 -1.57
C ILE A 5 -3.90 -0.58 -2.51
N ASP A 6 -3.03 -1.47 -3.01
CA ASP A 6 -3.38 -2.57 -3.92
C ASP A 6 -4.54 -3.45 -3.42
N ALA A 7 -4.60 -3.73 -2.12
CA ALA A 7 -5.65 -4.57 -1.53
C ALA A 7 -7.06 -4.01 -1.79
N THR A 8 -7.21 -2.69 -1.88
CA THR A 8 -8.50 -2.04 -2.16
C THR A 8 -8.94 -2.21 -3.61
N VAL A 9 -7.98 -2.27 -4.54
CA VAL A 9 -8.21 -2.55 -5.97
C VAL A 9 -8.57 -4.03 -6.16
N GLN A 10 -7.83 -4.93 -5.50
CA GLN A 10 -8.13 -6.36 -5.54
C GLN A 10 -9.51 -6.69 -4.96
N TYR A 11 -9.93 -5.99 -3.90
CA TYR A 11 -11.29 -6.08 -3.38
C TYR A 11 -12.33 -5.63 -4.41
N ALA A 12 -12.09 -4.50 -5.09
CA ALA A 12 -12.98 -4.00 -6.14
C ALA A 12 -13.15 -4.97 -7.32
N LEU A 13 -12.10 -5.73 -7.64
CA LEU A 13 -12.07 -6.70 -8.74
C LEU A 13 -12.49 -8.12 -8.32
N ALA A 14 -12.67 -8.37 -7.02
CA ALA A 14 -12.88 -9.71 -6.46
C ALA A 14 -11.78 -10.71 -6.87
N THR A 15 -10.52 -10.28 -6.89
CA THR A 15 -9.33 -11.09 -7.26
C THR A 15 -8.33 -11.18 -6.11
N LYS A 16 -7.39 -12.14 -6.22
CA LYS A 16 -6.24 -12.28 -5.32
C LYS A 16 -4.98 -12.57 -6.14
N ASN A 17 -4.50 -11.56 -6.85
CA ASN A 17 -3.35 -11.66 -7.73
C ASN A 17 -2.06 -11.37 -6.95
N GLU A 18 -0.99 -12.12 -7.24
CA GLU A 18 0.34 -11.81 -6.68
C GLU A 18 0.88 -10.47 -7.19
N VAL A 19 0.54 -10.11 -8.44
CA VAL A 19 0.94 -8.87 -9.08
C VAL A 19 -0.31 -8.12 -9.52
N VAL A 20 -0.44 -6.88 -9.03
CA VAL A 20 -1.46 -5.94 -9.50
C VAL A 20 -0.93 -5.22 -10.74
N THR A 21 -1.68 -5.28 -11.84
CA THR A 21 -1.27 -4.68 -13.11
C THR A 21 -1.75 -3.24 -13.24
N GLN A 22 -1.16 -2.49 -14.18
CA GLN A 22 -1.63 -1.13 -14.49
C GLN A 22 -3.10 -1.09 -14.94
N THR A 23 -3.56 -2.15 -15.62
CA THR A 23 -4.97 -2.29 -16.01
C THR A 23 -5.86 -2.44 -14.78
N ASP A 24 -5.46 -3.23 -13.79
CA ASP A 24 -6.21 -3.41 -12.54
C ASP A 24 -6.34 -2.08 -11.78
N LEU A 25 -5.25 -1.31 -11.68
CA LEU A 25 -5.25 0.02 -11.04
C LEU A 25 -6.20 1.02 -11.71
N SER A 26 -6.60 0.77 -12.96
CA SER A 26 -7.53 1.63 -13.71
C SER A 26 -9.01 1.30 -13.47
N VAL A 27 -9.35 0.32 -12.61
CA VAL A 27 -10.74 -0.04 -12.29
C VAL A 27 -11.53 1.17 -11.79
N ASP A 28 -12.77 1.34 -12.24
CA ASP A 28 -13.66 2.39 -11.77
C ASP A 28 -14.58 1.86 -10.66
N SER A 29 -14.23 2.17 -9.41
CA SER A 29 -14.92 1.67 -8.22
C SER A 29 -14.67 2.60 -7.04
N PRO A 30 -15.64 2.83 -6.14
CA PRO A 30 -15.45 3.64 -4.93
C PRO A 30 -14.47 3.01 -3.93
N TYR A 31 -14.00 1.79 -4.19
CA TYR A 31 -12.92 1.15 -3.43
C TYR A 31 -11.53 1.47 -4.00
N ASN A 32 -11.41 2.03 -5.21
CA ASN A 32 -10.11 2.29 -5.82
C ASN A 32 -9.42 3.52 -5.21
N THR A 33 -8.51 3.28 -4.26
CA THR A 33 -7.73 4.31 -3.58
C THR A 33 -6.62 4.93 -4.43
N TYR A 34 -6.42 4.49 -5.68
CA TYR A 34 -5.59 5.18 -6.68
C TYR A 34 -6.36 6.27 -7.44
N LYS A 35 -7.69 6.26 -7.39
CA LYS A 35 -8.54 7.25 -8.07
C LYS A 35 -9.25 8.19 -7.12
N TYR A 36 -9.75 7.68 -6.00
CA TYR A 36 -10.57 8.45 -5.06
C TYR A 36 -9.80 8.73 -3.77
N LYS A 37 -9.87 9.99 -3.30
CA LYS A 37 -9.24 10.41 -2.03
C LYS A 37 -10.05 9.93 -0.84
N GLY A 38 -9.33 9.61 0.24
CA GLY A 38 -9.91 9.19 1.51
C GLY A 38 -9.98 7.66 1.63
N LEU A 39 -10.80 7.21 2.58
CA LEU A 39 -11.08 5.79 2.77
C LEU A 39 -11.99 5.26 1.66
N PRO A 40 -11.90 3.96 1.31
CA PRO A 40 -12.88 3.32 0.44
C PRO A 40 -14.29 3.35 1.04
N ALA A 41 -15.31 3.05 0.23
CA ALA A 41 -16.72 3.06 0.66
C ALA A 41 -17.04 2.17 1.88
N GLY A 42 -16.21 1.18 2.18
CA GLY A 42 -16.35 0.30 3.33
C GLY A 42 -15.08 -0.52 3.59
N PRO A 43 -15.07 -1.34 4.66
CA PRO A 43 -13.97 -2.27 4.92
C PRO A 43 -13.84 -3.30 3.79
N ILE A 44 -12.60 -3.72 3.52
CA ILE A 44 -12.28 -4.72 2.49
C ILE A 44 -12.07 -6.13 3.06
N CYS A 45 -12.02 -6.26 4.38
CA CYS A 45 -11.85 -7.53 5.08
C CYS A 45 -12.31 -7.43 6.54
N ASN A 46 -12.24 -8.55 7.26
CA ASN A 46 -12.44 -8.60 8.70
C ASN A 46 -11.08 -8.38 9.41
N PRO A 47 -10.83 -7.20 10.02
CA PRO A 47 -9.55 -6.93 10.67
C PRO A 47 -9.38 -7.73 11.96
N GLY A 48 -8.16 -8.17 12.24
CA GLY A 48 -7.79 -8.72 13.54
C GLY A 48 -7.62 -7.64 14.60
N LEU A 49 -7.47 -8.06 15.87
CA LEU A 49 -7.32 -7.13 17.00
C LEU A 49 -6.15 -6.16 16.83
N ALA A 50 -4.98 -6.66 16.40
CA ALA A 50 -3.79 -5.84 16.19
C ALA A 50 -4.02 -4.71 15.15
N SER A 51 -4.78 -4.99 14.09
CA SER A 51 -5.12 -3.98 13.07
C SER A 51 -6.09 -2.93 13.62
N LEU A 52 -7.04 -3.33 14.47
CA LEU A 52 -7.96 -2.41 15.13
C LEU A 52 -7.22 -1.51 16.13
N GLU A 53 -6.30 -2.07 16.92
CA GLU A 53 -5.48 -1.32 17.85
C GLU A 53 -4.61 -0.29 17.12
N ALA A 54 -3.95 -0.69 16.04
CA ALA A 54 -3.15 0.22 15.21
C ALA A 54 -3.99 1.35 14.59
N ALA A 55 -5.24 1.07 14.18
CA ALA A 55 -6.13 2.08 13.62
C ALA A 55 -6.62 3.09 14.67
N VAL A 56 -6.86 2.65 15.92
CA VAL A 56 -7.35 3.52 17.00
C VAL A 56 -6.21 4.25 17.72
N LYS A 57 -5.02 3.63 17.79
CA LYS A 57 -3.83 4.15 18.48
C LYS A 57 -2.59 4.03 17.58
N PRO A 58 -2.52 4.82 16.50
CA PRO A 58 -1.35 4.82 15.64
C PRO A 58 -0.14 5.42 16.34
N GLU A 59 1.05 4.98 15.95
CA GLU A 59 2.29 5.66 16.33
C GLU A 59 2.35 7.06 15.69
N THR A 60 2.99 8.01 16.37
CA THR A 60 3.13 9.37 15.85
C THR A 60 4.43 9.49 15.07
N HIS A 61 4.31 9.69 13.76
CA HIS A 61 5.42 9.90 12.83
C HIS A 61 4.99 10.72 11.63
N ASN A 62 5.93 11.24 10.84
CA ASN A 62 5.66 12.03 9.63
C ASN A 62 5.83 11.21 8.34
N TYR A 63 5.83 9.88 8.42
CA TYR A 63 5.94 9.03 7.24
C TYR A 63 4.69 9.09 6.36
N TYR A 64 4.89 9.24 5.06
CA TYR A 64 3.84 9.23 4.05
C TYR A 64 3.99 8.08 3.05
N TYR A 65 5.19 7.51 2.94
CA TYR A 65 5.50 6.46 1.98
C TYR A 65 6.14 5.28 2.70
N TYR A 66 5.92 4.09 2.15
CA TYR A 66 6.61 2.89 2.56
C TYR A 66 6.89 2.00 1.34
N VAL A 67 7.97 1.23 1.40
CA VAL A 67 8.34 0.24 0.38
C VAL A 67 9.01 -0.95 1.04
N LEU A 68 8.81 -2.14 0.49
CA LEU A 68 9.51 -3.34 0.96
C LEU A 68 11.02 -3.14 0.81
N LYS A 69 11.80 -3.46 1.84
CA LYS A 69 13.25 -3.20 1.85
C LYS A 69 14.02 -4.20 0.98
N VAL A 70 13.68 -5.48 1.08
CA VAL A 70 14.30 -6.58 0.33
C VAL A 70 13.24 -7.55 -0.15
N ARG A 71 13.35 -8.03 -1.39
CA ARG A 71 12.42 -9.03 -1.94
C ARG A 71 12.45 -10.31 -1.09
N GLY A 72 11.27 -10.76 -0.66
CA GLY A 72 11.11 -12.00 0.11
C GLY A 72 11.23 -11.82 1.63
N GLU A 73 11.63 -10.64 2.09
CA GLU A 73 11.62 -10.29 3.51
C GLU A 73 10.30 -9.61 3.89
N SER A 74 10.13 -9.31 5.18
CA SER A 74 8.93 -8.63 5.71
C SER A 74 9.21 -7.20 6.21
N GLU A 75 10.46 -6.72 6.06
CA GLU A 75 10.86 -5.38 6.49
C GLU A 75 10.50 -4.32 5.45
N HIS A 76 9.99 -3.17 5.94
CA HIS A 76 9.66 -2.02 5.10
C HIS A 76 10.51 -0.81 5.49
N THR A 77 10.91 -0.02 4.49
CA THR A 77 11.50 1.30 4.66
C THR A 77 10.39 2.34 4.59
N PHE A 78 10.34 3.25 5.57
CA PHE A 78 9.39 4.35 5.65
C PHE A 78 10.05 5.68 5.30
N ALA A 79 9.33 6.57 4.60
CA ALA A 79 9.84 7.86 4.16
C ALA A 79 8.84 9.00 4.37
N GLU A 80 9.34 10.17 4.75
CA GLU A 80 8.55 11.39 4.99
C GLU A 80 8.35 12.23 3.71
N ASN A 81 9.20 12.04 2.71
CA ASN A 81 9.12 12.77 1.44
C ASN A 81 9.31 11.81 0.26
N TYR A 82 8.96 12.32 -0.92
CA TYR A 82 8.92 11.53 -2.14
C TYR A 82 10.31 11.15 -2.66
N GLU A 83 11.32 12.00 -2.48
CA GLU A 83 12.69 11.73 -2.95
C GLU A 83 13.35 10.58 -2.18
N ASP A 84 13.16 10.54 -0.87
CA ASP A 84 13.62 9.43 -0.03
C ASP A 84 12.88 8.13 -0.38
N PHE A 85 11.58 8.21 -0.69
CA PHE A 85 10.83 7.07 -1.19
C PHE A 85 11.37 6.56 -2.53
N LEU A 86 11.71 7.44 -3.48
CA LEU A 86 12.30 7.05 -4.76
C LEU A 86 13.66 6.35 -4.58
N THR A 87 14.47 6.86 -3.65
CA THR A 87 15.76 6.24 -3.29
C THR A 87 15.55 4.84 -2.68
N ALA A 88 14.63 4.71 -1.73
CA ALA A 88 14.29 3.42 -1.12
C ALA A 88 13.69 2.44 -2.14
N LYS A 89 12.87 2.92 -3.07
CA LYS A 89 12.30 2.13 -4.17
C LYS A 89 13.39 1.63 -5.12
N ALA A 90 14.38 2.46 -5.46
CA ALA A 90 15.51 2.04 -6.28
C ALA A 90 16.35 0.97 -5.57
N ALA A 91 16.56 1.10 -4.25
CA ALA A 91 17.23 0.09 -3.44
C ALA A 91 16.47 -1.25 -3.45
N TYR A 92 15.15 -1.22 -3.28
CA TYR A 92 14.30 -2.41 -3.42
C TYR A 92 14.43 -3.06 -4.81
N GLN A 93 14.37 -2.26 -5.87
CA GLN A 93 14.50 -2.75 -7.26
C GLN A 93 15.88 -3.39 -7.53
N ALA A 94 16.94 -2.88 -6.90
CA ALA A 94 18.28 -3.49 -7.01
C ALA A 94 18.34 -4.91 -6.41
N THR A 95 17.46 -5.25 -5.46
CA THR A 95 17.42 -6.59 -4.85
C THR A 95 16.96 -7.70 -5.80
N PHE A 96 16.41 -7.35 -6.98
CA PHE A 96 16.01 -8.34 -7.99
C PHE A 96 17.18 -8.80 -8.89
N ASN A 97 18.30 -8.08 -8.90
CA ASN A 97 19.42 -8.29 -9.82
C ASN A 97 20.61 -9.04 -9.18
N ASN A 98 20.47 -9.51 -7.93
CA ASN A 98 21.40 -10.39 -7.23
C ASN A 98 20.83 -11.80 -7.14
#